data_AF-J0KPB7-F1
#
_entry.id   AF-J0KPB7-F1
#
_cell.length_a   1.000
_cell.length_b   1.000
_cell.length_c   1.000
_cell.angle_alpha   90.00
_cell.angle_beta   90.00
_cell.angle_gamma   90.00
#
_symmetry.space_group_name_H-M   'P 1'
#
loop_
_entity.id
_entity.type
_entity.pdbx_description
1 polymer ?
#
loop_
_entity_poly.entity_id
_entity_poly.type
_entity_poly.pdbx_seq_one_letter_code
_entity_poly.pdbx_strand_id
1 'polypeptide(L)'
;MFSIGHDATQVFAVGFPPLLHSLLFWIFASLVVHVCQRLVEHTAFAIDPSSRRISASHAALCIGCVVWALDVVGMLMYAELAGHMLGLVPALTGLVIMALSARLTVPTLSTSTSKARILLAGTGLSLGMLAAHFTISEDYVSSYARVNGLAVVLALATAIGIAAYTSIRHRAAKMKALTRIYIPQKWQDKLLAGAAILVLHWLLVNTFPLEWPDSAAPTDGVALLVIVLLFGMAIATEQLSNMRFDQARQQLLRRGLSLMRTSSYEVQAPEGDIQLSLIADQLPQLLLPEQLVLHFQPIADLDSGEVQFEALLRVRSELLGPIHPEAFLLVCELQGKTPLVDRLILTNAMAWACQWRSAGMAAAKFSVNVAPATLLEEDFAHWLQAELARRALPGSALKLELTEHALIASGPRMLESIRRLQAIGVGVLMDDFGAGYSSLGMLADLPIAGIKCDRLFMRQLAQDPRRQSLLRHVGALASEFGLSVVVEGVETPAELQTLAACGLPTIQGYVFCRPMPAADVPCWNQAQWPQHLATLRAQAGTTDSPESPEPHASPAAAAAWMQQPQGARR
;
A
#
# COMPACT_ATOMS: atom_id res chain seq x y z
N MET A 1 38.81 20.00 -38.17
CA MET A 1 38.54 19.54 -39.55
C MET A 1 39.31 18.24 -39.76
N PHE A 2 38.80 17.14 -39.21
CA PHE A 2 39.32 15.78 -39.39
C PHE A 2 38.17 14.96 -39.98
N SER A 3 38.35 14.48 -41.20
CA SER A 3 37.38 13.67 -41.93
C SER A 3 37.35 12.27 -41.32
N ILE A 4 36.32 11.99 -40.53
CA ILE A 4 35.98 10.63 -40.04
C ILE A 4 35.04 9.92 -41.05
N GLY A 5 34.65 10.60 -42.13
CA GLY A 5 33.55 10.16 -43.00
C GLY A 5 33.89 9.26 -44.18
N HIS A 6 35.16 8.91 -44.44
CA HIS A 6 35.54 8.18 -45.67
C HIS A 6 35.87 6.68 -45.49
N ASP A 7 36.19 6.21 -44.28
CA ASP A 7 36.47 4.79 -44.04
C ASP A 7 35.29 4.02 -43.41
N ALA A 8 34.38 4.71 -42.71
CA ALA A 8 33.17 4.07 -42.15
C ALA A 8 32.16 3.68 -43.25
N THR A 9 32.26 4.28 -44.43
CA THR A 9 31.38 4.05 -45.60
C THR A 9 31.66 2.72 -46.33
N GLN A 10 32.72 1.98 -45.98
CA GLN A 10 32.92 0.61 -46.51
C GLN A 10 32.24 -0.48 -45.66
N VAL A 11 31.89 -0.18 -44.39
CA VAL A 11 31.36 -1.19 -43.45
C VAL A 11 29.83 -1.13 -43.35
N PHE A 12 29.21 0.02 -43.62
CA PHE A 12 27.76 0.23 -43.54
C PHE A 12 27.25 0.74 -44.89
N ALA A 13 26.32 -0.01 -45.50
CA ALA A 13 25.81 0.26 -46.84
C ALA A 13 24.85 1.47 -46.88
N VAL A 14 24.09 1.69 -45.80
CA VAL A 14 23.14 2.79 -45.69
C VAL A 14 23.74 3.91 -44.85
N GLY A 15 23.89 5.08 -45.48
CA GLY A 15 24.38 6.30 -44.82
C GLY A 15 23.50 6.75 -43.66
N PHE A 16 24.06 7.56 -42.76
CA PHE A 16 23.28 8.12 -41.65
C PHE A 16 22.18 9.05 -42.19
N PRO A 17 20.96 9.03 -41.60
CA PRO A 17 19.84 9.79 -42.13
C PRO A 17 20.05 11.32 -42.08
N PRO A 18 19.38 12.10 -42.95
CA PRO A 18 19.54 13.56 -42.99
C PRO A 18 19.25 14.22 -41.64
N LEU A 19 19.93 15.34 -41.35
CA LEU A 19 19.90 15.97 -40.03
C LEU A 19 18.48 16.33 -39.54
N LEU A 20 17.61 16.83 -40.42
CA LEU A 20 16.23 17.18 -40.07
C LEU A 20 15.41 15.94 -39.66
N HIS A 21 15.47 14.87 -40.45
CA HIS A 21 14.80 13.61 -40.17
C HIS A 21 15.33 13.00 -38.86
N SER A 22 16.65 13.01 -38.69
CA SER A 22 17.34 12.56 -37.47
C SER A 22 16.88 13.31 -36.22
N LEU A 23 16.74 14.63 -36.29
CA LEU A 23 16.29 15.47 -35.18
C LEU A 23 14.82 15.20 -34.84
N LEU A 24 13.94 15.08 -35.84
CA LEU A 24 12.52 14.75 -35.63
C LEU A 24 12.35 13.36 -35.01
N PHE A 25 13.03 12.35 -35.55
CA PHE A 25 12.99 11.00 -35.00
C PHE A 25 13.54 10.94 -33.57
N TRP A 26 14.62 11.68 -33.28
CA TRP A 26 15.17 11.75 -31.92
C TRP A 26 14.17 12.32 -30.91
N ILE A 27 13.50 13.44 -31.24
CA ILE A 27 12.45 14.02 -30.39
C ILE A 27 11.34 12.99 -30.17
N PHE A 28 10.90 12.32 -31.24
CA PHE A 28 9.84 11.33 -31.18
C PHE A 28 10.24 10.10 -30.36
N ALA A 29 11.42 9.53 -30.58
CA ALA A 29 11.96 8.42 -29.79
C ALA A 29 12.06 8.79 -28.30
N SER A 30 12.45 10.04 -27.98
CA SER A 30 12.49 10.53 -26.60
C SER A 30 11.11 10.61 -25.95
N LEU A 31 10.09 10.99 -26.73
CA LEU A 31 8.68 10.98 -26.29
C LEU A 31 8.17 9.54 -26.09
N VAL A 32 8.51 8.61 -26.98
CA VAL A 32 8.18 7.19 -26.83
C VAL A 32 8.78 6.62 -25.55
N VAL A 33 10.05 6.93 -25.25
CA VAL A 33 10.69 6.56 -23.97
C VAL A 33 9.91 7.13 -22.79
N HIS A 34 9.46 8.39 -22.87
CA HIS A 34 8.61 8.98 -21.83
C HIS A 34 7.31 8.20 -21.63
N VAL A 35 6.59 7.86 -22.69
CA VAL A 35 5.32 7.14 -22.63
C VAL A 35 5.53 5.72 -22.08
N CYS A 36 6.52 4.99 -22.58
CA CYS A 36 6.85 3.65 -22.09
C CYS A 36 7.21 3.67 -20.60
N GLN A 37 7.99 4.66 -20.17
CA GLN A 37 8.31 4.84 -18.77
C GLN A 37 7.05 5.11 -17.93
N ARG A 38 6.13 5.96 -18.40
CA ARG A 38 4.86 6.23 -17.69
C ARG A 38 4.00 4.98 -17.56
N LEU A 39 3.89 4.19 -18.62
CA LEU A 39 3.18 2.91 -18.58
C LEU A 39 3.78 1.98 -17.52
N VAL A 40 5.11 1.85 -17.47
CA VAL A 40 5.79 1.05 -16.45
C VAL A 40 5.57 1.60 -15.04
N GLU A 41 5.72 2.91 -14.83
CA GLU A 41 5.49 3.56 -13.53
C GLU A 41 4.09 3.28 -12.98
N HIS A 42 3.05 3.45 -13.80
CA HIS A 42 1.68 3.22 -13.36
C HIS A 42 1.43 1.76 -12.98
N THR A 43 2.03 0.79 -13.68
CA THR A 43 1.93 -0.63 -13.28
C THR A 43 2.70 -0.95 -12.01
N ALA A 44 3.87 -0.32 -11.82
CA ALA A 44 4.74 -0.57 -10.68
C ALA A 44 4.13 -0.12 -9.34
N PHE A 45 3.17 0.81 -9.35
CA PHE A 45 2.51 1.33 -8.15
C PHE A 45 1.23 0.59 -7.75
N ALA A 46 0.78 -0.40 -8.52
CA ALA A 46 -0.33 -1.25 -8.12
C ALA A 46 0.08 -2.09 -6.88
N ILE A 47 -0.75 -2.11 -5.83
CA ILE A 47 -0.45 -2.83 -4.57
C ILE A 47 -0.91 -4.29 -4.65
N ASP A 48 -2.07 -4.52 -5.27
CA ASP A 48 -2.62 -5.85 -5.47
C ASP A 48 -1.81 -6.63 -6.53
N PRO A 49 -1.29 -7.83 -6.23
CA PRO A 49 -0.52 -8.63 -7.17
C PRO A 49 -1.28 -9.04 -8.43
N SER A 50 -2.60 -9.20 -8.36
CA SER A 50 -3.40 -9.64 -9.51
C SER A 50 -3.59 -8.50 -10.53
N SER A 51 -4.03 -7.33 -10.06
CA SER A 51 -4.12 -6.09 -10.84
C SER A 51 -2.75 -5.70 -11.39
N ARG A 52 -1.70 -5.78 -10.57
CA ARG A 52 -0.33 -5.50 -11.01
C ARG A 52 0.08 -6.37 -12.19
N ARG A 53 -0.17 -7.68 -12.16
CA ARG A 53 0.17 -8.60 -13.26
C ARG A 53 -0.62 -8.30 -14.53
N ILE A 54 -1.93 -8.05 -14.42
CA ILE A 54 -2.79 -7.74 -15.56
C ILE A 54 -2.36 -6.43 -16.20
N SER A 55 -2.24 -5.36 -15.40
CA SER A 55 -1.81 -4.05 -15.86
C SER A 55 -0.39 -4.08 -16.43
N ALA A 56 0.55 -4.81 -15.81
CA ALA A 56 1.88 -5.03 -16.35
C ALA A 56 1.86 -5.75 -17.71
N SER A 57 1.02 -6.76 -17.87
CA SER A 57 0.88 -7.47 -19.15
C SER A 57 0.29 -6.56 -20.23
N HIS A 58 -0.71 -5.74 -19.93
CA HIS A 58 -1.30 -4.80 -20.89
C HIS A 58 -0.33 -3.67 -21.26
N ALA A 59 0.37 -3.11 -20.26
CA ALA A 59 1.42 -2.11 -20.49
C ALA A 59 2.55 -2.67 -21.35
N ALA A 60 3.00 -3.91 -21.09
CA ALA A 60 4.03 -4.57 -21.88
C ALA A 60 3.60 -4.79 -23.34
N LEU A 61 2.34 -5.19 -23.57
CA LEU A 61 1.78 -5.31 -24.91
C LEU A 61 1.78 -3.96 -25.63
N CYS A 62 1.30 -2.90 -24.96
CA CYS A 62 1.29 -1.55 -25.51
C CYS A 62 2.70 -1.05 -25.83
N ILE A 63 3.68 -1.31 -24.96
CA ILE A 63 5.09 -0.96 -25.20
C ILE A 63 5.61 -1.68 -26.45
N GLY A 64 5.32 -2.97 -26.60
CA GLY A 64 5.70 -3.72 -27.81
C GLY A 64 5.11 -3.11 -29.09
N CYS A 65 3.82 -2.76 -29.08
CA CYS A 65 3.19 -2.08 -30.22
C CYS A 65 3.81 -0.72 -30.54
N VAL A 66 4.14 0.07 -29.51
CA VAL A 66 4.77 1.39 -29.67
C VAL A 66 6.20 1.27 -30.19
N VAL A 67 6.98 0.30 -29.70
CA VAL A 67 8.35 0.05 -30.20
C VAL A 67 8.32 -0.43 -31.65
N TRP A 68 7.40 -1.32 -32.00
CA TRP A 68 7.20 -1.73 -33.40
C TRP A 68 6.82 -0.56 -34.30
N ALA A 69 5.89 0.29 -33.86
CA ALA A 69 5.52 1.49 -34.60
C ALA A 69 6.72 2.42 -34.78
N LEU A 70 7.56 2.58 -33.74
CA LEU A 70 8.77 3.40 -33.83
C LEU A 70 9.77 2.88 -34.88
N ASP A 71 9.94 1.56 -34.98
CA ASP A 71 10.78 0.92 -36.01
C ASP A 71 10.25 1.18 -37.43
N VAL A 72 8.94 0.98 -37.63
CA VAL A 72 8.24 1.30 -38.89
C VAL A 72 8.40 2.78 -39.28
N VAL A 73 8.21 3.70 -38.32
CA VAL A 73 8.39 5.14 -38.54
C VAL A 73 9.85 5.46 -38.88
N GLY A 74 10.81 4.78 -38.25
CA GLY A 74 12.23 4.98 -38.51
C GLY A 74 12.62 4.64 -39.94
N MET A 75 11.97 3.66 -40.57
CA MET A 75 12.20 3.33 -41.98
C MET A 75 11.91 4.53 -42.90
N LEU A 76 10.94 5.39 -42.55
CA LEU A 76 10.57 6.56 -43.34
C LEU A 76 11.61 7.70 -43.29
N MET A 77 12.63 7.62 -42.43
CA MET A 77 13.71 8.61 -42.37
C MET A 77 14.64 8.55 -43.58
N TYR A 78 14.63 7.43 -44.30
CA TYR A 78 15.47 7.17 -45.44
C TYR A 78 14.63 7.35 -46.70
N ALA A 79 15.01 8.30 -47.55
CA ALA A 79 14.26 8.65 -48.75
C ALA A 79 14.03 7.45 -49.69
N GLU A 80 14.96 6.49 -49.68
CA GLU A 80 14.91 5.23 -50.44
C GLU A 80 13.84 4.25 -49.92
N LEU A 81 13.51 4.31 -48.62
CA LEU A 81 12.54 3.43 -47.95
C LEU A 81 11.11 4.00 -47.92
N ALA A 82 10.92 5.31 -48.11
CA ALA A 82 9.61 5.96 -47.94
C ALA A 82 8.56 5.58 -49.02
N GLY A 83 8.99 5.04 -50.16
CA GLY A 83 8.13 4.67 -51.30
C GLY A 83 7.61 3.23 -51.29
N HIS A 84 8.09 2.38 -50.39
CA HIS A 84 7.77 0.95 -50.37
C HIS A 84 6.79 0.64 -49.24
N MET A 85 5.53 0.39 -49.61
CA MET A 85 4.47 0.03 -48.68
C MET A 85 4.84 -1.25 -47.92
N LEU A 86 4.79 -1.20 -46.58
CA LEU A 86 4.86 -2.40 -45.75
C LEU A 86 3.78 -3.40 -46.20
N GLY A 87 4.20 -4.59 -46.60
CA GLY A 87 3.27 -5.69 -46.80
C GLY A 87 2.48 -5.94 -45.51
N LEU A 88 1.15 -6.09 -45.62
CA LEU A 88 0.27 -6.24 -44.45
C LEU A 88 0.68 -7.45 -43.59
N VAL A 89 1.02 -8.57 -44.23
CA VAL A 89 1.38 -9.82 -43.54
C VAL A 89 2.72 -9.69 -42.79
N PRO A 90 3.83 -9.24 -43.42
CA PRO A 90 5.07 -9.01 -42.70
C PRO A 90 4.95 -7.97 -41.58
N ALA A 91 4.21 -6.88 -41.81
CA ALA A 91 3.94 -5.85 -40.80
C ALA A 91 3.22 -6.41 -39.56
N LEU A 92 2.13 -7.16 -39.76
CA LEU A 92 1.38 -7.79 -38.66
C LEU A 92 2.22 -8.85 -37.93
N THR A 93 3.05 -9.60 -38.67
CA THR A 93 3.93 -10.61 -38.08
C THR A 93 4.97 -9.95 -37.17
N GLY A 94 5.63 -8.89 -37.65
CA GLY A 94 6.57 -8.12 -36.84
C GLY A 94 5.92 -7.50 -35.60
N LEU A 95 4.70 -6.98 -35.73
CA LEU A 95 3.92 -6.44 -34.60
C LEU A 95 3.68 -7.52 -33.54
N VAL A 96 3.23 -8.71 -33.94
CA VAL A 96 2.97 -9.83 -33.02
C VAL A 96 4.25 -10.29 -32.34
N ILE A 97 5.35 -10.44 -33.08
CA ILE A 97 6.66 -10.81 -32.52
C ILE A 97 7.10 -9.79 -31.47
N MET A 98 7.03 -8.49 -31.78
CA MET A 98 7.46 -7.44 -30.88
C MET A 98 6.56 -7.36 -29.63
N ALA A 99 5.24 -7.46 -29.81
CA ALA A 99 4.26 -7.44 -28.74
C ALA A 99 4.45 -8.63 -27.78
N LEU A 100 4.69 -9.84 -28.30
CA LEU A 100 4.95 -11.04 -27.49
C LEU A 100 6.29 -10.94 -26.76
N SER A 101 7.34 -10.49 -27.45
CA SER A 101 8.67 -10.30 -26.87
C SER A 101 8.65 -9.30 -25.72
N ALA A 102 7.95 -8.17 -25.90
CA ALA A 102 7.73 -7.19 -24.84
C ALA A 102 6.94 -7.79 -23.66
N ARG A 103 5.86 -8.52 -23.94
CA ARG A 103 5.05 -9.20 -22.90
C ARG A 103 5.86 -10.17 -22.03
N LEU A 104 6.83 -10.88 -22.61
CA LEU A 104 7.67 -11.84 -21.89
C LEU A 104 8.81 -11.18 -21.09
N THR A 105 9.28 -10.00 -21.52
CA THR A 105 10.54 -9.42 -21.00
C THR A 105 10.32 -8.18 -20.13
N VAL A 106 9.38 -7.30 -20.49
CA VAL A 106 9.11 -6.04 -19.79
C VAL A 106 8.75 -6.24 -18.30
N PRO A 107 7.94 -7.24 -17.88
CA PRO A 107 7.68 -7.46 -16.46
C PRO A 107 8.94 -7.74 -15.64
N THR A 108 9.91 -8.46 -16.23
CA THR A 108 11.21 -8.72 -15.58
C THR A 108 12.06 -7.45 -15.55
N LEU A 109 12.08 -6.68 -16.64
CA LEU A 109 12.79 -5.41 -16.72
C LEU A 109 12.24 -4.35 -15.76
N SER A 110 10.95 -4.38 -15.43
CA SER A 110 10.35 -3.40 -14.53
C SER A 110 10.47 -3.76 -13.04
N THR A 111 10.51 -5.05 -12.69
CA THR A 111 10.43 -5.49 -11.29
C THR A 111 11.69 -6.14 -10.73
N SER A 112 12.57 -6.71 -11.57
CA SER A 112 13.71 -7.49 -11.10
C SER A 112 14.76 -6.63 -10.40
N THR A 113 15.29 -7.15 -9.29
CA THR A 113 16.43 -6.56 -8.57
C THR A 113 17.78 -7.13 -8.99
N SER A 114 17.80 -8.24 -9.75
CA SER A 114 19.03 -8.91 -10.19
C SER A 114 19.48 -8.35 -11.53
N LYS A 115 20.71 -7.84 -11.58
CA LYS A 115 21.35 -7.36 -12.81
C LYS A 115 21.39 -8.46 -13.89
N ALA A 116 21.62 -9.71 -13.52
CA ALA A 116 21.66 -10.83 -14.45
C ALA A 116 20.29 -11.08 -15.11
N ARG A 117 19.21 -11.06 -14.33
CA ARG A 117 17.84 -11.19 -14.87
C ARG A 117 17.45 -10.02 -15.77
N ILE A 118 17.86 -8.80 -15.42
CA ILE A 118 17.64 -7.60 -16.25
C ILE A 118 18.36 -7.76 -17.60
N LEU A 119 19.63 -8.16 -17.58
CA LEU A 119 20.40 -8.39 -18.81
C LEU A 119 19.76 -9.47 -19.68
N LEU A 120 19.39 -10.62 -19.09
CA LEU A 120 18.74 -11.71 -19.81
C LEU A 120 17.42 -11.26 -20.48
N ALA A 121 16.58 -10.53 -19.74
CA ALA A 121 15.34 -10.00 -20.29
C ALA A 121 15.59 -8.95 -21.38
N GLY A 122 16.61 -8.10 -21.22
CA GLY A 122 17.05 -7.15 -22.24
C GLY A 122 17.53 -7.84 -23.52
N THR A 123 18.25 -8.95 -23.41
CA THR A 123 18.65 -9.79 -24.55
C THR A 123 17.42 -10.35 -25.27
N GLY A 124 16.47 -10.93 -24.53
CA GLY A 124 15.23 -11.44 -25.12
C GLY A 124 14.44 -10.37 -25.88
N LEU A 125 14.32 -9.16 -25.32
CA LEU A 125 13.63 -8.04 -25.96
C LEU A 125 14.34 -7.61 -27.25
N SER A 126 15.68 -7.57 -27.22
CA SER A 126 16.50 -7.14 -28.36
C SER A 126 16.48 -8.15 -29.50
N LEU A 127 16.46 -9.45 -29.20
CA LEU A 127 16.27 -10.51 -30.19
C LEU A 127 14.88 -10.44 -30.83
N GLY A 128 13.84 -10.21 -30.03
CA GLY A 128 12.49 -10.00 -30.53
C GLY A 128 12.37 -8.80 -31.46
N MET A 129 13.01 -7.68 -31.11
CA MET A 129 13.09 -6.49 -31.95
C MET A 129 13.82 -6.76 -33.27
N LEU A 130 14.97 -7.44 -33.25
CA LEU A 130 15.69 -7.79 -34.47
C LEU A 130 14.87 -8.73 -35.37
N ALA A 131 14.16 -9.70 -34.78
CA ALA A 131 13.27 -10.58 -35.53
C ALA A 131 12.07 -9.84 -36.13
N ALA A 132 11.47 -8.89 -35.40
CA ALA A 132 10.41 -8.03 -35.91
C ALA A 132 10.92 -7.14 -37.07
N HIS A 133 12.08 -6.52 -36.91
CA HIS A 133 12.72 -5.72 -37.96
C HIS A 133 13.03 -6.56 -39.21
N PHE A 134 13.50 -7.79 -39.01
CA PHE A 134 13.71 -8.75 -40.10
C PHE A 134 12.42 -9.00 -40.88
N THR A 135 11.30 -9.30 -40.22
CA THR A 135 10.04 -9.54 -40.93
C THR A 135 9.61 -8.35 -41.78
N ILE A 136 9.85 -7.12 -41.34
CA ILE A 136 9.50 -5.91 -42.10
C ILE A 136 10.43 -5.70 -43.31
N SER A 137 11.66 -6.18 -43.23
CA SER A 137 12.71 -5.93 -44.22
C SER A 137 12.99 -7.11 -45.16
N GLU A 138 12.50 -8.32 -44.85
CA GLU A 138 12.79 -9.59 -45.54
C GLU A 138 12.57 -9.51 -47.06
N ASP A 139 11.45 -8.91 -47.48
CA ASP A 139 11.08 -8.76 -48.90
C ASP A 139 12.08 -7.91 -49.72
N TYR A 140 12.98 -7.19 -49.04
CA TYR A 140 13.94 -6.28 -49.63
C TYR A 140 15.39 -6.73 -49.46
N VAL A 141 15.63 -7.86 -48.78
CA VAL A 141 16.98 -8.37 -48.56
C VAL A 141 17.54 -8.96 -49.85
N SER A 142 18.62 -8.37 -50.38
CA SER A 142 19.21 -8.82 -51.64
C SER A 142 20.03 -10.09 -51.52
N SER A 143 20.67 -10.30 -50.36
CA SER A 143 21.46 -11.49 -50.10
C SER A 143 21.66 -11.76 -48.62
N TYR A 144 21.15 -12.90 -48.15
CA TYR A 144 21.39 -13.39 -46.79
C TYR A 144 22.87 -13.71 -46.51
N ALA A 145 23.69 -13.89 -47.55
CA ALA A 145 25.12 -14.14 -47.39
C ALA A 145 25.93 -12.88 -47.04
N ARG A 146 25.33 -11.68 -47.20
CA ARG A 146 25.98 -10.39 -46.95
C ARG A 146 25.43 -9.67 -45.70
N VAL A 147 24.80 -10.41 -44.79
CA VAL A 147 24.34 -9.86 -43.50
C VAL A 147 25.53 -9.27 -42.74
N ASN A 148 25.37 -8.04 -42.26
CA ASN A 148 26.42 -7.34 -41.54
C ASN A 148 26.45 -7.77 -40.07
N GLY A 149 27.27 -8.77 -39.76
CA GLY A 149 27.41 -9.29 -38.39
C GLY A 149 27.84 -8.23 -37.37
N LEU A 150 28.64 -7.24 -37.76
CA LEU A 150 29.03 -6.14 -36.88
C LEU A 150 27.81 -5.26 -36.54
N ALA A 151 26.99 -4.90 -37.53
CA ALA A 151 25.76 -4.14 -37.31
C ALA A 151 24.79 -4.90 -36.39
N VAL A 152 24.67 -6.22 -36.54
CA VAL A 152 23.82 -7.07 -35.68
C VAL A 152 24.29 -7.02 -34.23
N VAL A 153 25.59 -7.23 -33.99
CA VAL A 153 26.16 -7.21 -32.63
C VAL A 153 26.01 -5.84 -31.99
N LEU A 154 26.30 -4.76 -32.73
CA LEU A 154 26.16 -3.40 -32.23
C LEU A 154 24.69 -3.05 -31.94
N ALA A 155 23.76 -3.39 -32.83
CA ALA A 155 22.33 -3.16 -32.62
C ALA A 155 21.83 -3.87 -31.36
N LEU A 156 22.14 -5.17 -31.21
CA LEU A 156 21.78 -5.93 -30.02
C LEU A 156 22.41 -5.35 -28.75
N ALA A 157 23.70 -5.00 -28.78
CA ALA A 157 24.39 -4.40 -27.63
C ALA A 157 23.77 -3.05 -27.22
N THR A 158 23.44 -2.20 -28.19
CA THR A 158 22.79 -0.91 -27.94
C THR A 158 21.38 -1.10 -27.37
N ALA A 159 20.58 -2.01 -27.93
CA ALA A 159 19.23 -2.31 -27.44
C ALA A 159 19.25 -2.87 -26.01
N ILE A 160 20.14 -3.82 -25.71
CA ILE A 160 20.34 -4.36 -24.36
C ILE A 160 20.78 -3.24 -23.41
N GLY A 161 21.70 -2.37 -23.85
CA GLY A 161 22.18 -1.23 -23.08
C GLY A 161 21.06 -0.25 -22.72
N ILE A 162 20.19 0.11 -23.66
CA ILE A 162 19.03 0.98 -23.43
C ILE A 162 18.06 0.32 -22.44
N ALA A 163 17.70 -0.94 -22.65
CA ALA A 163 16.78 -1.67 -21.78
C ALA A 163 17.31 -1.79 -20.34
N ALA A 164 18.60 -2.15 -20.19
CA ALA A 164 19.24 -2.24 -18.88
C ALA A 164 19.38 -0.87 -18.21
N TYR A 165 19.79 0.17 -18.94
CA TYR A 165 19.94 1.53 -18.42
C TYR A 165 18.62 2.07 -17.87
N THR A 166 17.56 2.00 -18.68
CA THR A 166 16.22 2.50 -18.31
C THR A 166 15.63 1.72 -17.13
N SER A 167 15.79 0.39 -17.11
CA SER A 167 15.38 -0.49 -15.99
C SER A 167 16.10 -0.14 -14.68
N ILE A 168 17.44 -0.04 -14.71
CA ILE A 168 18.25 0.26 -13.52
C ILE A 168 17.91 1.67 -12.98
N ARG A 169 17.79 2.65 -13.87
CA ARG A 169 17.43 4.03 -13.49
C ARG A 169 16.02 4.11 -12.89
N HIS A 170 15.05 3.43 -13.49
CA HIS A 170 13.69 3.37 -12.98
C HIS A 170 13.67 2.77 -11.55
N ARG A 171 14.37 1.66 -11.33
CA ARG A 171 14.50 1.05 -10.00
C ARG A 171 15.19 1.97 -9.00
N ALA A 172 16.29 2.63 -9.38
CA ALA A 172 16.99 3.55 -8.50
C ALA A 172 16.08 4.70 -8.06
N ALA A 173 15.25 5.23 -8.97
CA ALA A 173 14.24 6.23 -8.64
C ALA A 173 13.15 5.68 -7.70
N LYS A 174 12.63 4.46 -7.96
CA LYS A 174 11.63 3.79 -7.10
C LYS A 174 12.16 3.58 -5.68
N MET A 175 13.39 3.07 -5.51
CA MET A 175 13.98 2.83 -4.19
C MET A 175 14.31 4.11 -3.44
N LYS A 176 14.74 5.18 -4.14
CA LYS A 176 15.08 6.46 -3.51
C LYS A 176 13.84 7.19 -2.94
N ALA A 177 12.65 6.86 -3.43
CA ALA A 177 11.38 7.35 -2.87
C ALA A 177 11.17 6.96 -1.39
N LEU A 178 11.84 5.92 -0.89
CA LEU A 178 11.82 5.54 0.53
C LEU A 178 12.56 6.54 1.42
N THR A 179 13.43 7.37 0.84
CA THR A 179 14.19 8.41 1.54
C THR A 179 13.55 9.80 1.41
N ARG A 180 12.22 9.86 1.36
CA ARG A 180 11.38 11.07 1.47
C ARG A 180 11.14 11.88 0.18
N ILE A 181 11.78 11.55 -0.95
CA ILE A 181 11.53 12.23 -2.24
C ILE A 181 11.69 11.23 -3.40
N TYR A 182 10.59 10.91 -4.09
CA TYR A 182 10.68 10.28 -5.42
C TYR A 182 11.27 11.30 -6.40
N ILE A 183 12.42 10.98 -6.99
CA ILE A 183 13.00 11.82 -8.05
C ILE A 183 12.66 11.17 -9.39
N PRO A 184 11.66 11.68 -10.13
CA PRO A 184 11.36 11.17 -11.46
C PRO A 184 12.60 11.28 -12.36
N GLN A 185 12.74 10.36 -13.32
CA GLN A 185 13.81 10.50 -14.32
C GLN A 185 13.68 11.84 -15.04
N LYS A 186 14.81 12.53 -15.15
CA LYS A 186 14.88 13.84 -15.80
C LYS A 186 14.71 13.65 -17.31
N TRP A 187 14.26 14.71 -18.00
CA TRP A 187 14.22 14.70 -19.47
C TRP A 187 15.58 14.42 -20.11
N GLN A 188 16.68 14.74 -19.43
CA GLN A 188 18.04 14.38 -19.88
C GLN A 188 18.22 12.87 -20.09
N ASP A 189 17.70 12.03 -19.19
CA ASP A 189 17.79 10.57 -19.33
C ASP A 189 16.98 10.06 -20.54
N LYS A 190 15.81 10.67 -20.77
CA LYS A 190 14.91 10.34 -21.88
C LYS A 190 15.49 10.75 -23.23
N LEU A 191 16.10 11.94 -23.28
CA LEU A 191 16.79 12.46 -24.46
C LEU A 191 18.00 11.60 -24.83
N LEU A 192 18.78 11.15 -23.82
CA LEU A 192 19.91 10.24 -24.05
C LEU A 192 19.45 8.90 -24.60
N ALA A 193 18.40 8.30 -24.01
CA ALA A 193 17.83 7.06 -24.50
C ALA A 193 17.27 7.21 -25.92
N GLY A 194 16.58 8.32 -26.23
CA GLY A 194 16.11 8.63 -27.57
C GLY A 194 17.25 8.74 -28.60
N ALA A 195 18.37 9.36 -28.23
CA ALA A 195 19.55 9.46 -29.11
C ALA A 195 20.17 8.08 -29.37
N ALA A 196 20.21 7.22 -28.35
CA ALA A 196 20.65 5.84 -28.51
C ALA A 196 19.70 5.02 -29.41
N ILE A 197 18.38 5.27 -29.34
CA ILE A 197 17.39 4.64 -30.23
C ILE A 197 17.58 5.08 -31.69
N LEU A 198 17.91 6.35 -31.94
CA LEU A 198 18.26 6.82 -33.29
C LEU A 198 19.46 6.04 -33.86
N VAL A 199 20.52 5.87 -33.07
CA VAL A 199 21.70 5.08 -33.48
C VAL A 199 21.33 3.61 -33.66
N LEU A 200 20.53 3.05 -32.76
CA LEU A 200 20.04 1.68 -32.84
C LEU A 200 19.28 1.44 -34.15
N HIS A 201 18.38 2.34 -34.52
CA HIS A 201 17.61 2.24 -35.75
C HIS A 201 18.50 2.25 -36.99
N TRP A 202 19.50 3.13 -37.01
CA TRP A 202 20.49 3.16 -38.10
C TRP A 202 21.31 1.86 -38.20
N LEU A 203 21.66 1.26 -37.06
CA LEU A 203 22.32 -0.04 -37.03
C LEU A 203 21.41 -1.17 -37.52
N LEU A 204 20.13 -1.17 -37.16
CA LEU A 204 19.13 -2.13 -37.63
C LEU A 204 19.00 -2.11 -39.15
N VAL A 205 18.83 -0.93 -39.75
CA VAL A 205 18.74 -0.81 -41.22
C VAL A 205 19.99 -1.34 -41.93
N ASN A 206 21.15 -1.25 -41.28
CA ASN A 206 22.41 -1.77 -41.82
C ASN A 206 22.68 -3.25 -41.50
N THR A 207 21.79 -3.96 -40.78
CA THR A 207 21.96 -5.40 -40.53
C THR A 207 21.75 -6.22 -41.79
N PHE A 208 20.76 -5.86 -42.59
CA PHE A 208 20.44 -6.54 -43.83
C PHE A 208 20.89 -5.71 -45.04
N PRO A 209 21.46 -6.34 -46.07
CA PRO A 209 21.76 -5.67 -47.34
C PRO A 209 20.45 -5.52 -48.12
N LEU A 210 19.92 -4.31 -48.16
CA LEU A 210 18.62 -4.03 -48.76
C LEU A 210 18.80 -3.52 -50.20
N GLU A 211 18.09 -4.10 -51.17
CA GLU A 211 18.03 -3.63 -52.57
C GLU A 211 16.60 -3.26 -52.95
N TRP A 212 16.44 -2.13 -53.64
CA TRP A 212 15.14 -1.51 -53.88
C TRP A 212 14.85 -1.43 -55.39
N PRO A 213 13.65 -1.76 -55.85
CA PRO A 213 13.29 -1.63 -57.26
C PRO A 213 13.20 -0.14 -57.69
N ASP A 214 13.75 0.17 -58.87
CA ASP A 214 13.93 1.54 -59.42
C ASP A 214 12.61 2.32 -59.70
N SER A 215 11.43 1.73 -59.50
CA SER A 215 10.15 2.32 -59.86
C SER A 215 9.09 2.19 -58.76
N ALA A 216 8.89 3.25 -57.98
CA ALA A 216 7.74 3.39 -57.09
C ALA A 216 6.99 4.69 -57.39
N ALA A 217 5.65 4.61 -57.50
CA ALA A 217 4.79 5.78 -57.56
C ALA A 217 4.88 6.57 -56.24
N PRO A 218 4.73 7.90 -56.24
CA PRO A 218 4.70 8.68 -55.01
C PRO A 218 3.50 8.25 -54.18
N THR A 219 3.73 7.49 -53.11
CA THR A 219 2.71 7.19 -52.11
C THR A 219 2.81 8.17 -50.94
N ASP A 220 1.68 8.50 -50.35
CA ASP A 220 1.56 9.37 -49.18
C ASP A 220 2.11 8.68 -47.91
N GLY A 221 3.42 8.41 -47.85
CA GLY A 221 4.10 7.86 -46.67
C GLY A 221 3.91 8.76 -45.43
N VAL A 222 3.68 10.05 -45.66
CA VAL A 222 3.24 11.00 -44.63
C VAL A 222 1.85 10.66 -44.08
N ALA A 223 0.89 10.22 -44.91
CA ALA A 223 -0.43 9.82 -44.45
C ALA A 223 -0.37 8.52 -43.63
N LEU A 224 0.42 7.53 -44.05
CA LEU A 224 0.64 6.30 -43.29
C LEU A 224 1.32 6.58 -41.94
N LEU A 225 2.35 7.44 -41.94
CA LEU A 225 3.02 7.94 -40.74
C LEU A 225 2.00 8.56 -39.77
N VAL A 226 1.15 9.45 -40.27
CA VAL A 226 0.11 10.12 -39.47
C VAL A 226 -0.92 9.12 -38.94
N ILE A 227 -1.33 8.13 -39.72
CA ILE A 227 -2.29 7.10 -39.29
C ILE A 227 -1.69 6.23 -38.18
N VAL A 228 -0.47 5.73 -38.34
CA VAL A 228 0.22 4.92 -37.33
C VAL A 228 0.47 5.73 -36.05
N LEU A 229 0.82 7.01 -36.18
CA LEU A 229 0.97 7.94 -35.05
C LEU A 229 -0.34 8.16 -34.31
N LEU A 230 -1.43 8.48 -35.03
CA LEU A 230 -2.74 8.68 -34.43
C LEU A 230 -3.24 7.42 -33.74
N PHE A 231 -3.01 6.24 -34.33
CA PHE A 231 -3.40 4.96 -33.74
C PHE A 231 -2.58 4.63 -32.49
N GLY A 232 -1.25 4.80 -32.54
CA GLY A 232 -0.37 4.62 -31.37
C GLY A 232 -0.70 5.60 -30.25
N MET A 233 -1.00 6.86 -30.58
CA MET A 233 -1.43 7.87 -29.62
C MET A 233 -2.81 7.54 -29.03
N ALA A 234 -3.77 7.10 -29.85
CA ALA A 234 -5.09 6.69 -29.40
C ALA A 234 -5.01 5.53 -28.39
N ILE A 235 -4.28 4.45 -28.74
CA ILE A 235 -4.07 3.30 -27.83
C ILE A 235 -3.39 3.78 -26.54
N ALA A 236 -2.32 4.57 -26.64
CA ALA A 236 -1.63 5.07 -25.46
C ALA A 236 -2.56 5.90 -24.58
N THR A 237 -3.35 6.82 -25.16
CA THR A 237 -4.30 7.66 -24.42
C THR A 237 -5.40 6.84 -23.76
N GLU A 238 -5.93 5.82 -24.43
CA GLU A 238 -6.94 4.93 -23.88
C GLU A 238 -6.36 4.12 -22.71
N GLN A 239 -5.15 3.55 -22.86
CA GLN A 239 -4.50 2.82 -21.78
C GLN A 239 -4.16 3.72 -20.59
N LEU A 240 -3.63 4.93 -20.82
CA LEU A 240 -3.39 5.92 -19.78
C LEU A 240 -4.69 6.32 -19.06
N SER A 241 -5.79 6.45 -19.79
CA SER A 241 -7.13 6.72 -19.23
C SER A 241 -7.59 5.57 -18.34
N ASN A 242 -7.54 4.33 -18.84
CA ASN A 242 -7.92 3.12 -18.09
C ASN A 242 -7.12 2.97 -16.81
N MET A 243 -5.81 3.24 -16.86
CA MET A 243 -4.94 3.21 -15.68
C MET A 243 -5.32 4.29 -14.66
N ARG A 244 -5.67 5.51 -15.09
CA ARG A 244 -6.15 6.57 -14.19
C ARG A 244 -7.46 6.20 -13.53
N PHE A 245 -8.40 5.59 -14.26
CA PHE A 245 -9.65 5.11 -13.68
C PHE A 245 -9.41 4.00 -12.65
N ASP A 246 -8.51 3.05 -12.92
CA ASP A 246 -8.15 2.01 -11.95
C ASP A 246 -7.50 2.60 -10.69
N GLN A 247 -6.64 3.61 -10.84
CA GLN A 247 -6.07 4.35 -9.71
C GLN A 247 -7.14 5.02 -8.84
N ALA A 248 -8.10 5.71 -9.44
CA ALA A 248 -9.20 6.34 -8.71
C ALA A 248 -10.05 5.30 -7.95
N ARG A 249 -10.34 4.17 -8.59
CA ARG A 249 -11.04 3.04 -7.95
C ARG A 249 -10.23 2.47 -6.78
N GLN A 250 -8.93 2.28 -6.93
CA GLN A 250 -8.06 1.81 -5.85
C GLN A 250 -7.97 2.81 -4.70
N GLN A 251 -7.94 4.12 -4.97
CA GLN A 251 -7.96 5.15 -3.94
C GLN A 251 -9.26 5.09 -3.12
N LEU A 252 -10.41 4.89 -3.77
CA LEU A 252 -11.69 4.72 -3.08
C LEU A 252 -11.69 3.46 -2.19
N LEU A 253 -11.18 2.34 -2.70
CA LEU A 253 -11.03 1.11 -1.90
C LEU A 253 -10.13 1.34 -0.68
N ARG A 254 -8.98 2.01 -0.85
CA ARG A 254 -8.06 2.31 0.26
C ARG A 254 -8.69 3.21 1.30
N ARG A 255 -9.45 4.23 0.89
CA ARG A 255 -10.21 5.08 1.82
C ARG A 255 -11.22 4.24 2.60
N GLY A 256 -11.96 3.36 1.93
CA GLY A 256 -12.88 2.44 2.60
C GLY A 256 -12.19 1.52 3.61
N LEU A 257 -11.06 0.92 3.25
CA LEU A 257 -10.28 0.03 4.12
C LEU A 257 -9.66 0.78 5.31
N SER A 258 -9.10 1.97 5.08
CA SER A 258 -8.56 2.81 6.16
C SER A 258 -9.63 3.10 7.21
N LEU A 259 -10.86 3.43 6.79
CA LEU A 259 -11.98 3.67 7.71
C LEU A 259 -12.37 2.44 8.55
N MET A 260 -12.00 1.22 8.15
CA MET A 260 -12.29 0.00 8.92
C MET A 260 -11.29 -0.24 10.06
N ARG A 261 -10.09 0.34 10.01
CA ARG A 261 -9.00 0.01 10.94
C ARG A 261 -8.52 1.18 11.82
N THR A 262 -8.46 2.43 11.31
CA THR A 262 -8.24 3.70 12.05
C THR A 262 -8.35 4.94 11.12
N SER A 263 -8.75 6.11 11.65
CA SER A 263 -9.00 7.35 10.87
C SER A 263 -7.79 8.27 10.62
N SER A 264 -6.57 7.93 11.08
CA SER A 264 -5.44 8.88 11.14
C SER A 264 -4.47 8.87 9.96
N TYR A 265 -4.56 7.90 9.02
CA TYR A 265 -3.70 7.88 7.83
C TYR A 265 -4.35 8.57 6.62
N GLU A 266 -4.14 9.88 6.50
CA GLU A 266 -4.43 10.57 5.22
C GLU A 266 -3.42 10.13 4.15
N VAL A 267 -3.78 9.13 3.35
CA VAL A 267 -3.11 8.82 2.07
C VAL A 267 -3.41 9.95 1.09
N GLN A 268 -2.77 11.11 1.25
CA GLN A 268 -3.06 12.31 0.45
C GLN A 268 -1.98 12.68 -0.58
N ALA A 269 -1.00 11.82 -0.86
CA ALA A 269 0.02 12.12 -1.88
C ALA A 269 0.35 10.94 -2.82
N PRO A 270 0.76 11.19 -4.08
CA PRO A 270 1.33 10.18 -4.99
C PRO A 270 2.54 9.44 -4.41
N GLU A 271 3.26 10.08 -3.47
CA GLU A 271 4.37 9.49 -2.74
C GLU A 271 3.94 8.32 -1.83
N GLY A 272 2.69 8.32 -1.36
CA GLY A 272 2.11 7.22 -0.59
C GLY A 272 1.97 5.94 -1.40
N ASP A 273 1.62 6.03 -2.69
CA ASP A 273 1.46 4.87 -3.57
C ASP A 273 2.78 4.11 -3.77
N ILE A 274 3.89 4.85 -3.85
CA ILE A 274 5.23 4.28 -4.01
C ILE A 274 5.65 3.56 -2.73
N GLN A 275 5.43 4.20 -1.57
CA GLN A 275 5.72 3.60 -0.28
C GLN A 275 4.93 2.31 -0.07
N LEU A 276 3.62 2.32 -0.34
CA LEU A 276 2.77 1.13 -0.21
C LEU A 276 3.17 0.02 -1.20
N SER A 277 3.55 0.36 -2.44
CA SER A 277 4.08 -0.61 -3.40
C SER A 277 5.38 -1.27 -2.93
N LEU A 278 6.26 -0.52 -2.26
CA LEU A 278 7.52 -1.06 -1.74
C LEU A 278 7.31 -1.93 -0.50
N ILE A 279 6.38 -1.56 0.38
CA ILE A 279 5.93 -2.42 1.48
C ILE A 279 5.35 -3.72 0.90
N ALA A 280 4.52 -3.63 -0.14
CA ALA A 280 3.95 -4.79 -0.83
C ALA A 280 5.01 -5.71 -1.44
N ASP A 281 6.07 -5.14 -2.03
CA ASP A 281 7.20 -5.89 -2.59
C ASP A 281 7.98 -6.66 -1.51
N GLN A 282 8.04 -6.11 -0.29
CA GLN A 282 8.76 -6.71 0.85
C GLN A 282 7.85 -7.49 1.81
N LEU A 283 6.55 -7.56 1.53
CA LEU A 283 5.57 -8.13 2.47
C LEU A 283 5.94 -9.55 2.98
N PRO A 284 6.46 -10.48 2.15
CA PRO A 284 6.88 -11.79 2.64
C PRO A 284 7.96 -11.74 3.72
N GLN A 285 8.88 -10.76 3.67
CA GLN A 285 9.92 -10.56 4.69
C GLN A 285 9.36 -9.82 5.90
N LEU A 286 8.45 -8.86 5.69
CA LEU A 286 7.83 -8.10 6.77
C LEU A 286 6.84 -8.93 7.61
N LEU A 287 6.33 -10.03 7.07
CA LEU A 287 5.46 -10.99 7.78
C LEU A 287 6.24 -12.01 8.63
N LEU A 288 7.55 -11.85 8.77
CA LEU A 288 8.33 -12.66 9.70
C LEU A 288 8.11 -12.14 11.15
N PRO A 289 7.94 -13.03 12.16
CA PRO A 289 7.63 -12.64 13.53
C PRO A 289 8.58 -11.60 14.13
N GLU A 290 9.88 -11.66 13.80
CA GLU A 290 10.92 -10.75 14.29
C GLU A 290 10.81 -9.31 13.75
N GLN A 291 10.12 -9.11 12.63
CA GLN A 291 9.89 -7.78 12.07
C GLN A 291 8.66 -7.08 12.69
N LEU A 292 7.79 -7.85 13.34
CA LEU A 292 6.55 -7.39 13.99
C LEU A 292 6.78 -7.17 15.49
N VAL A 293 7.52 -6.10 15.81
CA VAL A 293 7.83 -5.72 17.19
C VAL A 293 6.61 -5.05 17.83
N LEU A 294 6.41 -5.27 19.13
CA LEU A 294 5.33 -4.64 19.89
C LEU A 294 5.89 -3.64 20.90
N HIS A 295 5.31 -2.45 20.88
CA HIS A 295 5.34 -1.56 22.03
C HIS A 295 4.01 -1.71 22.78
N PHE A 296 4.01 -1.37 24.06
CA PHE A 296 2.85 -1.46 24.91
C PHE A 296 2.60 -0.13 25.59
N GLN A 297 1.37 0.37 25.50
CA GLN A 297 0.94 1.57 26.20
C GLN A 297 0.07 1.19 27.41
N PRO A 298 0.41 1.65 28.62
CA PRO A 298 -0.43 1.40 29.78
C PRO A 298 -1.80 2.09 29.70
N ILE A 299 -2.82 1.39 30.18
CA ILE A 299 -4.18 1.86 30.44
C ILE A 299 -4.41 1.68 31.93
N ALA A 300 -4.66 2.77 32.64
CA ALA A 300 -4.71 2.78 34.09
C ALA A 300 -6.10 3.10 34.60
N ASP A 301 -6.61 2.29 35.52
CA ASP A 301 -7.78 2.60 36.33
C ASP A 301 -7.34 3.25 37.64
N LEU A 302 -7.69 4.52 37.83
CA LEU A 302 -7.19 5.30 38.96
C LEU A 302 -7.82 4.88 40.29
N ASP A 303 -9.03 4.32 40.28
CA ASP A 303 -9.75 3.95 41.50
C ASP A 303 -9.25 2.61 42.04
N SER A 304 -9.19 1.59 41.19
CA SER A 304 -8.69 0.26 41.55
C SER A 304 -7.16 0.17 41.57
N GLY A 305 -6.47 1.05 40.85
CA GLY A 305 -5.02 0.96 40.62
C GLY A 305 -4.62 -0.15 39.65
N GLU A 306 -5.59 -0.85 39.04
CA GLU A 306 -5.31 -1.83 37.99
C GLU A 306 -4.71 -1.15 36.75
N VAL A 307 -3.77 -1.86 36.12
CA VAL A 307 -3.15 -1.42 34.86
C VAL A 307 -3.22 -2.54 33.82
N GLN A 308 -3.64 -2.17 32.62
CA GLN A 308 -3.71 -3.01 31.42
C GLN A 308 -2.77 -2.41 30.37
N PHE A 309 -2.51 -3.14 29.28
CA PHE A 309 -1.55 -2.67 28.26
C PHE A 309 -2.09 -2.87 26.84
N GLU A 310 -2.16 -1.79 26.06
CA GLU A 310 -2.48 -1.88 24.64
C GLU A 310 -1.24 -2.24 23.83
N ALA A 311 -1.32 -3.31 23.02
CA ALA A 311 -0.27 -3.73 22.11
C ALA A 311 -0.29 -2.89 20.82
N LEU A 312 0.78 -2.13 20.62
CA LEU A 312 0.95 -1.24 19.48
C LEU A 312 2.07 -1.76 18.57
N LEU A 313 1.71 -2.15 17.35
CA LEU A 313 2.64 -2.67 16.35
C LEU A 313 3.72 -1.63 16.00
N ARG A 314 4.96 -2.10 15.85
CA ARG A 314 6.09 -1.38 15.27
C ARG A 314 6.74 -2.29 14.23
N VAL A 315 6.66 -1.90 12.96
CA VAL A 315 7.21 -2.70 11.86
C VAL A 315 8.63 -2.26 11.58
N ARG A 316 9.57 -3.20 11.68
CA ARG A 316 10.98 -2.97 11.35
C ARG A 316 11.30 -3.52 9.97
N SER A 317 12.22 -2.85 9.29
CA SER A 317 12.79 -3.30 8.02
C SER A 317 14.20 -2.74 7.89
N GLU A 318 15.18 -3.60 7.62
CA GLU A 318 16.54 -3.15 7.31
C GLU A 318 16.59 -2.37 5.99
N LEU A 319 15.75 -2.77 5.02
CA LEU A 319 15.73 -2.18 3.68
C LEU A 319 14.92 -0.88 3.64
N LEU A 320 13.75 -0.85 4.30
CA LEU A 320 12.81 0.27 4.22
C LEU A 320 12.92 1.24 5.41
N GLY A 321 13.68 0.88 6.45
CA GLY A 321 13.71 1.62 7.71
C GLY A 321 12.43 1.44 8.53
N PRO A 322 12.09 2.37 9.44
CA PRO A 322 10.84 2.31 10.21
C PRO A 322 9.64 2.51 9.29
N ILE A 323 8.68 1.57 9.34
CA ILE A 323 7.45 1.61 8.53
C ILE A 323 6.27 2.00 9.43
N HIS A 324 5.43 2.91 8.96
CA HIS A 324 4.19 3.27 9.66
C HIS A 324 3.27 2.04 9.74
N PRO A 325 2.80 1.62 10.93
CA PRO A 325 1.96 0.43 11.08
C PRO A 325 0.72 0.45 10.19
N GLU A 326 0.03 1.60 10.11
CA GLU A 326 -1.19 1.73 9.28
C GLU A 326 -0.92 1.47 7.79
N ALA A 327 0.21 1.96 7.26
CA ALA A 327 0.59 1.71 5.86
C ALA A 327 0.89 0.22 5.61
N PHE A 328 1.53 -0.45 6.56
CA PHE A 328 1.79 -1.88 6.49
C PHE A 328 0.51 -2.72 6.58
N LEU A 329 -0.36 -2.40 7.52
CA LEU A 329 -1.63 -3.09 7.73
C LEU A 329 -2.58 -2.90 6.54
N LEU A 330 -2.61 -1.70 5.93
CA LEU A 330 -3.33 -1.44 4.69
C LEU A 330 -2.83 -2.32 3.54
N VAL A 331 -1.51 -2.49 3.41
CA VAL A 331 -0.94 -3.39 2.38
C VAL A 331 -1.31 -4.85 2.65
N CYS A 332 -1.27 -5.29 3.91
CA CYS A 332 -1.73 -6.63 4.28
C CYS A 332 -3.19 -6.84 3.85
N GLU A 333 -4.05 -5.86 4.06
CA GLU A 333 -5.46 -5.92 3.71
C GLU A 333 -5.69 -5.95 2.20
N LEU A 334 -5.00 -5.09 1.45
CA LEU A 334 -5.05 -5.10 -0.01
C LEU A 334 -4.55 -6.41 -0.63
N GLN A 335 -3.72 -7.17 0.08
CA GLN A 335 -3.23 -8.48 -0.35
C GLN A 335 -3.94 -9.67 0.29
N GLY A 336 -5.04 -9.45 1.03
CA GLY A 336 -5.78 -10.51 1.71
C GLY A 336 -4.96 -11.26 2.78
N LYS A 337 -3.98 -10.58 3.39
CA LYS A 337 -3.10 -11.09 4.46
C LYS A 337 -3.53 -10.62 5.86
N THR A 338 -4.66 -9.92 5.98
CA THR A 338 -5.17 -9.40 7.26
C THR A 338 -5.27 -10.47 8.35
N PRO A 339 -5.92 -11.63 8.14
CA PRO A 339 -6.02 -12.62 9.21
C PRO A 339 -4.67 -13.23 9.59
N LEU A 340 -3.78 -13.41 8.61
CA LEU A 340 -2.43 -13.88 8.86
C LEU A 340 -1.64 -12.92 9.76
N VAL A 341 -1.64 -11.62 9.43
CA VAL A 341 -0.87 -10.63 10.20
C VAL A 341 -1.45 -10.43 11.59
N ASP A 342 -2.79 -10.42 11.74
CA ASP A 342 -3.44 -10.29 13.04
C ASP A 342 -3.09 -11.48 13.96
N ARG A 343 -3.11 -12.71 13.42
CA ARG A 343 -2.70 -13.92 14.17
C ARG A 343 -1.24 -13.88 14.59
N LEU A 344 -0.35 -13.33 13.77
CA LEU A 344 1.08 -13.13 14.13
C LEU A 344 1.24 -12.10 15.26
N ILE A 345 0.54 -10.96 15.15
CA ILE A 345 0.54 -9.90 16.19
C ILE A 345 0.02 -10.46 17.52
N LEU A 346 -1.11 -11.17 17.50
CA LEU A 346 -1.69 -11.83 18.67
C LEU A 346 -0.74 -12.86 19.28
N THR A 347 -0.09 -13.66 18.44
CA THR A 347 0.91 -14.66 18.87
C THR A 347 2.08 -13.99 19.61
N ASN A 348 2.60 -12.90 19.06
CA ASN A 348 3.68 -12.12 19.68
C ASN A 348 3.22 -11.47 21.00
N ALA A 349 2.02 -10.90 21.04
CA ALA A 349 1.46 -10.28 22.24
C ALA A 349 1.26 -11.29 23.38
N MET A 350 0.67 -12.45 23.07
CA MET A 350 0.50 -13.55 24.04
C MET A 350 1.85 -14.08 24.54
N ALA A 351 2.88 -14.14 23.70
CA ALA A 351 4.22 -14.54 24.13
C ALA A 351 4.82 -13.56 25.15
N TRP A 352 4.66 -12.25 24.94
CA TRP A 352 5.08 -11.23 25.91
C TRP A 352 4.28 -11.31 27.22
N ALA A 353 2.96 -11.50 27.14
CA ALA A 353 2.14 -11.68 28.32
C ALA A 353 2.59 -12.87 29.19
N CYS A 354 2.99 -14.00 28.57
CA CYS A 354 3.56 -15.13 29.29
C CYS A 354 4.85 -14.77 30.02
N GLN A 355 5.74 -14.03 29.35
CA GLN A 355 7.00 -13.58 29.94
C GLN A 355 6.75 -12.65 31.13
N TRP A 356 5.82 -11.70 31.02
CA TRP A 356 5.47 -10.81 32.12
C TRP A 356 4.90 -11.55 33.33
N ARG A 357 4.05 -12.55 33.10
CA ARG A 357 3.53 -13.41 34.17
C ARG A 357 4.66 -14.15 34.88
N SER A 358 5.64 -14.67 34.15
CA SER A 358 6.83 -15.30 34.73
C SER A 358 7.73 -14.31 35.49
N ALA A 359 7.69 -13.02 35.13
CA ALA A 359 8.39 -11.93 35.80
C ALA A 359 7.62 -11.32 36.99
N GLY A 360 6.55 -11.97 37.46
CA GLY A 360 5.78 -11.55 38.64
C GLY A 360 4.51 -10.75 38.36
N MET A 361 4.16 -10.50 37.09
CA MET A 361 2.89 -9.85 36.72
C MET A 361 1.78 -10.89 36.49
N ALA A 362 1.43 -11.64 37.54
CA ALA A 362 0.50 -12.78 37.45
C ALA A 362 -0.92 -12.43 36.94
N ALA A 363 -1.31 -11.16 36.96
CA ALA A 363 -2.59 -10.66 36.46
C ALA A 363 -2.45 -9.74 35.23
N ALA A 364 -1.35 -9.84 34.49
CA ALA A 364 -1.14 -9.01 33.29
C ALA A 364 -2.30 -9.15 32.29
N LYS A 365 -2.95 -8.02 32.00
CA LYS A 365 -4.01 -7.88 30.99
C LYS A 365 -3.50 -7.03 29.83
N PHE A 366 -3.86 -7.38 28.61
CA PHE A 366 -3.47 -6.65 27.43
C PHE A 366 -4.57 -6.64 26.38
N SER A 367 -4.52 -5.65 25.48
CA SER A 367 -5.43 -5.52 24.36
C SER A 367 -4.69 -5.47 23.03
N VAL A 368 -5.34 -5.94 21.96
CA VAL A 368 -4.76 -5.99 20.61
C VAL A 368 -5.79 -5.56 19.58
N ASN A 369 -5.39 -4.61 18.73
CA ASN A 369 -6.15 -4.18 17.56
C ASN A 369 -6.27 -5.30 16.51
N VAL A 370 -7.49 -5.58 16.09
CA VAL A 370 -7.81 -6.64 15.12
C VAL A 370 -8.77 -6.13 14.06
N ALA A 371 -8.69 -6.67 12.84
CA ALA A 371 -9.59 -6.30 11.77
C ALA A 371 -10.87 -7.17 11.75
N PRO A 372 -11.98 -6.66 11.17
CA PRO A 372 -13.22 -7.42 11.02
C PRO A 372 -13.04 -8.74 10.27
N ALA A 373 -12.22 -8.71 9.21
CA ALA A 373 -11.97 -9.86 8.36
C ALA A 373 -11.42 -11.06 9.14
N THR A 374 -10.61 -10.80 10.18
CA THR A 374 -10.04 -11.82 11.05
C THR A 374 -11.10 -12.41 11.98
N LEU A 375 -11.91 -11.56 12.61
CA LEU A 375 -12.97 -12.00 13.54
C LEU A 375 -14.07 -12.80 12.85
N LEU A 376 -14.32 -12.53 11.58
CA LEU A 376 -15.31 -13.23 10.76
C LEU A 376 -14.83 -14.56 10.18
N GLU A 377 -13.56 -14.94 10.37
CA GLU A 377 -13.08 -16.29 10.04
C GLU A 377 -13.72 -17.32 10.96
N GLU A 378 -14.28 -18.39 10.38
CA GLU A 378 -15.04 -19.38 11.12
C GLU A 378 -14.21 -20.08 12.22
N ASP A 379 -12.92 -20.24 12.00
CA ASP A 379 -11.98 -20.92 12.90
C ASP A 379 -11.30 -19.99 13.90
N PHE A 380 -11.46 -18.66 13.81
CA PHE A 380 -10.66 -17.70 14.59
C PHE A 380 -10.81 -17.90 16.10
N ALA A 381 -12.04 -18.01 16.61
CA ALA A 381 -12.30 -18.22 18.03
C ALA A 381 -11.71 -19.56 18.53
N HIS A 382 -11.79 -20.61 17.72
CA HIS A 382 -11.20 -21.92 18.06
C HIS A 382 -9.67 -21.87 18.08
N TRP A 383 -9.07 -21.20 17.09
CA TRP A 383 -7.64 -20.97 17.06
C TRP A 383 -7.16 -20.18 18.27
N LEU A 384 -7.85 -19.08 18.62
CA LEU A 384 -7.48 -18.25 19.76
C LEU A 384 -7.58 -19.02 21.08
N GLN A 385 -8.63 -19.82 21.25
CA GLN A 385 -8.78 -20.72 22.40
C GLN A 385 -7.59 -21.68 22.53
N ALA A 386 -7.18 -22.31 21.42
CA ALA A 386 -6.04 -23.22 21.41
C ALA A 386 -4.72 -22.52 21.72
N GLU A 387 -4.50 -21.31 21.21
CA GLU A 387 -3.28 -20.52 21.48
C GLU A 387 -3.21 -20.06 22.95
N LEU A 388 -4.33 -19.63 23.53
CA LEU A 388 -4.44 -19.28 24.96
C LEU A 388 -4.17 -20.49 25.85
N ALA A 389 -4.79 -21.64 25.54
CA ALA A 389 -4.60 -22.88 26.27
C ALA A 389 -3.16 -23.37 26.24
N ARG A 390 -2.51 -23.34 25.06
CA ARG A 390 -1.09 -23.72 24.89
C ARG A 390 -0.13 -22.90 25.76
N ARG A 391 -0.52 -21.66 26.08
CA ARG A 391 0.25 -20.70 26.86
C ARG A 391 -0.19 -20.58 28.32
N ALA A 392 -1.19 -21.36 28.74
CA ALA A 392 -1.82 -21.25 30.05
C ALA A 392 -2.27 -19.81 30.38
N LEU A 393 -2.74 -19.07 29.37
CA LEU A 393 -3.31 -17.74 29.54
C LEU A 393 -4.83 -17.85 29.70
N PRO A 394 -5.43 -17.24 30.75
CA PRO A 394 -6.88 -17.14 30.82
C PRO A 394 -7.39 -16.19 29.74
N GLY A 395 -8.57 -16.44 29.18
CA GLY A 395 -9.16 -15.54 28.18
C GLY A 395 -9.31 -14.10 28.68
N SER A 396 -9.55 -13.92 29.98
CA SER A 396 -9.67 -12.61 30.62
C SER A 396 -8.38 -11.77 30.63
N ALA A 397 -7.24 -12.37 30.28
CA ALA A 397 -5.98 -11.63 30.09
C ALA A 397 -5.96 -10.86 28.76
N LEU A 398 -6.80 -11.21 27.78
CA LEU A 398 -6.82 -10.63 26.45
C LEU A 398 -8.15 -9.90 26.18
N LYS A 399 -8.03 -8.69 25.65
CA LYS A 399 -9.12 -7.97 24.98
C LYS A 399 -8.76 -7.74 23.52
N LEU A 400 -9.76 -7.81 22.64
CA LEU A 400 -9.60 -7.44 21.23
C LEU A 400 -10.21 -6.07 21.00
N GLU A 401 -9.53 -5.21 20.26
CA GLU A 401 -10.00 -3.86 19.92
C GLU A 401 -10.46 -3.83 18.46
N LEU A 402 -11.66 -3.31 18.24
CA LEU A 402 -12.26 -3.19 16.92
C LEU A 402 -12.92 -1.83 16.78
N THR A 403 -12.67 -1.13 15.68
CA THR A 403 -13.24 0.21 15.47
C THR A 403 -14.77 0.21 15.47
N GLU A 404 -15.36 1.34 15.83
CA GLU A 404 -16.80 1.55 15.80
C GLU A 404 -17.43 1.18 14.44
N HIS A 405 -16.86 1.69 13.34
CA HIS A 405 -17.40 1.45 11.99
C HIS A 405 -17.37 -0.02 11.61
N ALA A 406 -16.28 -0.71 11.95
CA ALA A 406 -16.10 -2.14 11.75
C ALA A 406 -17.19 -2.96 12.46
N LEU A 407 -17.48 -2.64 13.72
CA LEU A 407 -18.50 -3.32 14.52
C LEU A 407 -19.89 -3.13 13.90
N ILE A 408 -20.24 -1.90 13.55
CA ILE A 408 -21.59 -1.55 13.04
C ILE A 408 -21.81 -2.12 11.64
N ALA A 409 -20.82 -2.05 10.74
CA ALA A 409 -20.96 -2.47 9.35
C ALA A 409 -21.08 -4.00 9.18
N SER A 410 -20.63 -4.78 10.16
CA SER A 410 -20.45 -6.24 10.01
C SER A 410 -21.70 -7.09 10.36
N GLY A 411 -22.76 -6.46 10.87
CA GLY A 411 -24.07 -7.09 11.04
C GLY A 411 -24.10 -8.33 11.97
N PRO A 412 -25.09 -9.24 11.82
CA PRO A 412 -25.33 -10.35 12.75
C PRO A 412 -24.16 -11.34 12.91
N ARG A 413 -23.37 -11.56 11.85
CA ARG A 413 -22.22 -12.47 11.89
C ARG A 413 -21.12 -11.99 12.84
N MET A 414 -20.93 -10.67 12.95
CA MET A 414 -19.99 -10.10 13.92
C MET A 414 -20.44 -10.38 15.35
N LEU A 415 -21.73 -10.21 15.65
CA LEU A 415 -22.29 -10.49 16.98
C LEU A 415 -22.07 -11.96 17.39
N GLU A 416 -22.30 -12.89 16.47
CA GLU A 416 -22.03 -14.31 16.72
C GLU A 416 -20.55 -14.56 17.02
N SER A 417 -19.66 -13.95 16.24
CA SER A 417 -18.20 -14.08 16.41
C SER A 417 -17.75 -13.53 17.77
N ILE A 418 -18.29 -12.39 18.20
CA ILE A 418 -18.01 -11.81 19.52
C ILE A 418 -18.52 -12.71 20.65
N ARG A 419 -19.73 -13.29 20.52
CA ARG A 419 -20.26 -14.24 21.52
C ARG A 419 -19.39 -15.49 21.65
N ARG A 420 -18.83 -16.00 20.55
CA ARG A 420 -17.87 -17.11 20.57
C ARG A 420 -16.59 -16.74 21.33
N LEU A 421 -16.12 -15.49 21.21
CA LEU A 421 -14.97 -14.98 21.97
C LEU A 421 -15.30 -14.82 23.46
N GLN A 422 -16.47 -14.29 23.80
CA GLN A 422 -16.94 -14.20 25.19
C GLN A 422 -17.03 -15.58 25.86
N ALA A 423 -17.47 -16.61 25.13
CA ALA A 423 -17.56 -17.98 25.64
C ALA A 423 -16.20 -18.57 26.05
N ILE A 424 -15.09 -18.07 25.49
CA ILE A 424 -13.72 -18.43 25.88
C ILE A 424 -13.08 -17.41 26.83
N GLY A 425 -13.86 -16.44 27.31
CA GLY A 425 -13.44 -15.42 28.27
C GLY A 425 -12.72 -14.20 27.67
N VAL A 426 -12.67 -14.07 26.34
CA VAL A 426 -12.01 -12.94 25.66
C VAL A 426 -13.03 -11.82 25.43
N GLY A 427 -12.70 -10.62 25.92
CA GLY A 427 -13.54 -9.43 25.73
C GLY A 427 -13.26 -8.71 24.40
N VAL A 428 -14.26 -8.02 23.86
CA VAL A 428 -14.09 -7.11 22.70
C VAL A 428 -14.39 -5.69 23.15
N LEU A 429 -13.47 -4.76 22.88
CA LEU A 429 -13.64 -3.33 23.10
C LEU A 429 -13.98 -2.66 21.76
N MET A 430 -14.93 -1.73 21.82
CA MET A 430 -15.17 -0.80 20.71
C MET A 430 -14.15 0.32 20.78
N ASP A 431 -13.33 0.44 19.76
CA ASP A 431 -12.31 1.47 19.63
C ASP A 431 -12.80 2.68 18.82
N ASP A 432 -12.13 3.82 18.99
CA ASP A 432 -12.45 5.10 18.33
C ASP A 432 -13.91 5.58 18.52
N PHE A 433 -14.54 5.25 19.67
CA PHE A 433 -15.94 5.60 19.92
C PHE A 433 -16.13 7.12 19.83
N GLY A 434 -17.07 7.56 18.99
CA GLY A 434 -17.43 8.97 18.79
C GLY A 434 -16.57 9.74 17.78
N ALA A 435 -15.64 9.06 17.08
CA ALA A 435 -14.98 9.61 15.90
C ALA A 435 -15.88 9.63 14.65
N GLY A 436 -17.00 8.89 14.66
CA GLY A 436 -17.97 8.76 13.57
C GLY A 436 -19.43 9.04 13.97
N TYR A 437 -20.37 8.56 13.14
CA TYR A 437 -21.81 8.66 13.42
C TYR A 437 -22.29 7.49 14.30
N SER A 438 -22.04 7.56 15.59
CA SER A 438 -22.51 6.54 16.53
C SER A 438 -24.02 6.67 16.75
N SER A 439 -24.78 5.62 16.44
CA SER A 439 -26.14 5.48 16.99
C SER A 439 -26.02 4.85 18.37
N LEU A 440 -26.15 5.66 19.43
CA LEU A 440 -26.15 5.18 20.83
C LEU A 440 -27.14 4.01 21.05
N GLY A 441 -28.20 3.92 20.25
CA GLY A 441 -29.15 2.81 20.30
C GLY A 441 -28.53 1.45 19.94
N MET A 442 -27.50 1.41 19.08
CA MET A 442 -26.84 0.16 18.71
C MET A 442 -25.98 -0.40 19.84
N LEU A 443 -25.41 0.45 20.71
CA LEU A 443 -24.56 0.00 21.83
C LEU A 443 -25.28 -0.97 22.76
N ALA A 444 -26.59 -0.80 22.95
CA ALA A 444 -27.40 -1.64 23.82
C ALA A 444 -27.46 -3.12 23.36
N ASP A 445 -27.32 -3.36 22.05
CA ASP A 445 -27.43 -4.69 21.46
C ASP A 445 -26.06 -5.37 21.23
N LEU A 446 -24.96 -4.65 21.43
CA LEU A 446 -23.61 -5.14 21.16
C LEU A 446 -23.05 -5.92 22.36
N PRO A 447 -22.61 -7.19 22.18
CA PRO A 447 -22.00 -7.98 23.25
C PRO A 447 -20.53 -7.59 23.48
N ILE A 448 -20.24 -6.30 23.66
CA ILE A 448 -18.90 -5.77 23.90
C ILE A 448 -18.62 -5.67 25.40
N ALA A 449 -17.34 -5.65 25.76
CA ALA A 449 -16.86 -5.51 27.14
C ALA A 449 -16.65 -4.06 27.57
N GLY A 450 -16.58 -3.14 26.60
CA GLY A 450 -16.30 -1.73 26.87
C GLY A 450 -16.10 -0.90 25.61
N ILE A 451 -15.92 0.40 25.83
CA ILE A 451 -15.68 1.41 24.80
C ILE A 451 -14.39 2.18 25.12
N LYS A 452 -13.61 2.53 24.08
CA LYS A 452 -12.49 3.47 24.14
C LYS A 452 -12.92 4.76 23.46
N CYS A 453 -13.00 5.84 24.22
CA CYS A 453 -13.37 7.16 23.75
C CYS A 453 -12.16 7.81 23.08
N ASP A 454 -12.30 8.18 21.81
CA ASP A 454 -11.21 8.78 21.03
C ASP A 454 -10.71 10.11 21.65
N ARG A 455 -9.45 10.45 21.38
CA ARG A 455 -8.82 11.71 21.82
C ARG A 455 -9.59 12.96 21.40
N LEU A 456 -10.46 12.89 20.38
CA LEU A 456 -11.32 14.00 19.98
C LEU A 456 -12.24 14.47 21.11
N PHE A 457 -12.56 13.62 22.11
CA PHE A 457 -13.28 14.03 23.31
C PHE A 457 -12.45 14.97 24.20
N MET A 458 -11.13 14.80 24.20
CA MET A 458 -10.19 15.59 25.03
C MET A 458 -10.00 17.02 24.56
N ARG A 459 -10.25 17.31 23.27
CA ARG A 459 -10.01 18.64 22.68
C ARG A 459 -10.74 19.74 23.47
N GLN A 460 -10.03 20.63 24.14
CA GLN A 460 -10.62 21.72 24.97
C GLN A 460 -11.51 21.23 26.13
N LEU A 461 -11.35 20.00 26.60
CA LEU A 461 -12.20 19.40 27.63
C LEU A 461 -12.27 20.24 28.91
N ALA A 462 -11.13 20.76 29.38
CA ALA A 462 -11.07 21.55 30.61
C ALA A 462 -11.82 22.89 30.51
N GLN A 463 -12.04 23.43 29.30
CA GLN A 463 -12.68 24.74 29.09
C GLN A 463 -14.11 24.65 28.52
N ASP A 464 -14.58 23.47 28.13
CA ASP A 464 -15.87 23.29 27.45
C ASP A 464 -16.84 22.45 28.30
N PRO A 465 -17.78 23.10 29.02
CA PRO A 465 -18.80 22.40 29.81
C PRO A 465 -19.68 21.44 29.00
N ARG A 466 -19.84 21.66 27.69
CA ARG A 466 -20.61 20.76 26.83
C ARG A 466 -19.89 19.43 26.63
N ARG A 467 -18.57 19.46 26.47
CA ARG A 467 -17.73 18.25 26.38
C ARG A 467 -17.71 17.48 27.70
N GLN A 468 -17.61 18.18 28.81
CA GLN A 468 -17.70 17.58 30.15
C GLN A 468 -19.08 16.94 30.38
N SER A 469 -20.15 17.60 29.95
CA SER A 469 -21.50 17.04 29.99
C SER A 469 -21.60 15.79 29.12
N LEU A 470 -21.10 15.82 27.89
CA LEU A 470 -21.10 14.67 26.99
C LEU A 470 -20.41 13.46 27.62
N LEU A 471 -19.20 13.62 28.15
CA LEU A 471 -18.47 12.52 28.79
C LEU A 471 -19.18 11.96 30.02
N ARG A 472 -19.80 12.80 30.86
CA ARG A 472 -20.63 12.32 31.98
C ARG A 472 -21.80 11.44 31.52
N HIS A 473 -22.48 11.83 30.44
CA HIS A 473 -23.58 11.03 29.89
C HIS A 473 -23.07 9.72 29.27
N VAL A 474 -21.92 9.74 28.59
CA VAL A 474 -21.27 8.53 28.07
C VAL A 474 -20.92 7.58 29.21
N GLY A 475 -20.31 8.09 30.29
CA GLY A 475 -20.00 7.29 31.48
C GLY A 475 -21.23 6.69 32.16
N ALA A 476 -22.29 7.48 32.32
CA ALA A 476 -23.55 7.01 32.89
C ALA A 476 -24.18 5.88 32.04
N LEU A 477 -24.28 6.08 30.73
CA LEU A 477 -24.84 5.09 29.80
C LEU A 477 -24.00 3.81 29.77
N ALA A 478 -22.68 3.93 29.74
CA ALA A 478 -21.79 2.78 29.78
C ALA A 478 -21.97 1.98 31.08
N SER A 479 -22.07 2.67 32.23
CA SER A 479 -22.34 2.04 33.53
C SER A 479 -23.67 1.28 33.55
N GLU A 480 -24.74 1.88 33.01
CA GLU A 480 -26.06 1.23 32.89
C GLU A 480 -26.01 -0.04 32.02
N PHE A 481 -25.13 -0.08 31.02
CA PHE A 481 -24.92 -1.24 30.15
C PHE A 481 -23.84 -2.21 30.65
N GLY A 482 -23.21 -1.94 31.79
CA GLY A 482 -22.12 -2.76 32.32
C GLY A 482 -20.84 -2.73 31.47
N LEU A 483 -20.60 -1.63 30.75
CA LEU A 483 -19.47 -1.43 29.86
C LEU A 483 -18.35 -0.66 30.56
N SER A 484 -17.09 -1.12 30.42
CA SER A 484 -15.94 -0.31 30.84
C SER A 484 -15.69 0.85 29.86
N VAL A 485 -15.33 2.03 30.35
CA VAL A 485 -14.98 3.18 29.51
C VAL A 485 -13.52 3.52 29.70
N VAL A 486 -12.75 3.58 28.61
CA VAL A 486 -11.38 4.11 28.62
C VAL A 486 -11.39 5.44 27.87
N VAL A 487 -10.78 6.48 28.43
CA VAL A 487 -10.59 7.75 27.70
C VAL A 487 -9.15 7.86 27.21
N GLU A 488 -8.98 8.04 25.91
CA GLU A 488 -7.67 8.13 25.27
C GLU A 488 -7.16 9.56 25.11
N GLY A 489 -5.84 9.69 24.99
CA GLY A 489 -5.20 10.97 24.67
C GLY A 489 -5.17 11.95 25.85
N VAL A 490 -5.14 11.46 27.09
CA VAL A 490 -4.97 12.33 28.26
C VAL A 490 -3.53 12.82 28.34
N GLU A 491 -3.29 14.12 28.14
CA GLU A 491 -1.94 14.68 28.06
C GLU A 491 -1.60 15.60 29.22
N THR A 492 -2.60 16.24 29.85
CA THR A 492 -2.38 17.25 30.89
C THR A 492 -3.03 16.90 32.24
N PRO A 493 -2.47 17.41 33.36
CA PRO A 493 -3.11 17.25 34.68
C PRO A 493 -4.51 17.88 34.77
N ALA A 494 -4.76 18.97 34.04
CA ALA A 494 -6.07 19.64 34.03
C ALA A 494 -7.14 18.78 33.33
N GLU A 495 -6.77 18.11 32.23
CA GLU A 495 -7.62 17.12 31.56
C GLU A 495 -7.93 15.94 32.47
N LEU A 496 -6.91 15.41 33.16
CA LEU A 496 -7.07 14.33 34.14
C LEU A 496 -8.05 14.71 35.26
N GLN A 497 -7.88 15.88 35.88
CA GLN A 497 -8.77 16.37 36.93
C GLN A 497 -10.21 16.49 36.43
N THR A 498 -10.38 17.00 35.20
CA THR A 498 -11.70 17.14 34.59
C THR A 498 -12.35 15.78 34.31
N LEU A 499 -11.58 14.79 33.83
CA LEU A 499 -12.06 13.43 33.59
C LEU A 499 -12.46 12.70 34.87
N ALA A 500 -11.64 12.82 35.92
CA ALA A 500 -11.95 12.27 37.23
C ALA A 500 -13.26 12.86 37.78
N ALA A 501 -13.47 14.18 37.66
CA ALA A 501 -14.73 14.83 38.03
C ALA A 501 -15.94 14.39 37.17
N CYS A 502 -15.70 13.84 35.98
CA CYS A 502 -16.73 13.23 35.14
C CYS A 502 -17.06 11.77 35.50
N GLY A 503 -16.37 11.18 36.49
CA GLY A 503 -16.57 9.80 36.91
C GLY A 503 -15.97 8.76 35.96
N LEU A 504 -14.94 9.15 35.19
CA LEU A 504 -14.24 8.26 34.25
C LEU A 504 -12.80 8.03 34.73
N PRO A 505 -12.56 7.04 35.60
CA PRO A 505 -11.27 6.81 36.24
C PRO A 505 -10.28 6.04 35.36
N THR A 506 -10.74 5.35 34.30
CA THR A 506 -9.85 4.58 33.42
C THR A 506 -9.34 5.44 32.26
N ILE A 507 -8.01 5.62 32.19
CA ILE A 507 -7.36 6.55 31.26
C ILE A 507 -6.20 5.91 30.51
N GLN A 508 -5.94 6.44 29.31
CA GLN A 508 -4.74 6.17 28.52
C GLN A 508 -4.18 7.49 27.97
N GLY A 509 -2.89 7.74 28.15
CA GLY A 509 -2.31 8.96 27.60
C GLY A 509 -0.91 9.31 28.11
N TYR A 510 -0.33 10.33 27.49
CA TYR A 510 1.05 10.76 27.74
C TYR A 510 1.24 11.50 29.07
N VAL A 511 0.15 11.82 29.77
CA VAL A 511 0.21 12.41 31.12
C VAL A 511 1.02 11.55 32.10
N PHE A 512 1.11 10.22 31.88
CA PHE A 512 1.87 9.31 32.75
C PHE A 512 2.77 8.31 32.02
N CYS A 513 2.43 7.88 30.80
CA CYS A 513 3.29 6.93 30.08
C CYS A 513 3.09 6.96 28.56
N ARG A 514 4.22 6.92 27.82
CA ARG A 514 4.24 6.71 26.36
C ARG A 514 4.37 5.21 26.05
N PRO A 515 4.00 4.76 24.83
CA PRO A 515 4.22 3.38 24.40
C PRO A 515 5.69 2.95 24.56
N MET A 516 5.93 1.88 25.31
CA MET A 516 7.28 1.38 25.62
C MET A 516 7.53 0.00 25.00
N PRO A 517 8.79 -0.38 24.70
CA PRO A 517 9.11 -1.74 24.30
C PRO A 517 8.59 -2.79 25.30
N ALA A 518 8.14 -3.94 24.79
CA ALA A 518 7.56 -5.00 25.62
C ALA A 518 8.48 -5.51 26.75
N ALA A 519 9.79 -5.47 26.54
CA ALA A 519 10.78 -5.89 27.54
C ALA A 519 10.85 -4.95 28.76
N ASP A 520 10.45 -3.68 28.59
CA ASP A 520 10.55 -2.66 29.65
C ASP A 520 9.33 -2.68 30.59
N VAL A 521 8.23 -3.31 30.17
CA VAL A 521 6.94 -3.34 30.88
C VAL A 521 7.07 -3.87 32.32
N PRO A 522 7.75 -5.00 32.62
CA PRO A 522 7.86 -5.49 33.99
C PRO A 522 8.55 -4.51 34.94
N CYS A 523 9.66 -3.91 34.47
CA CYS A 523 10.41 -2.93 35.25
C CYS A 523 9.57 -1.68 35.52
N TRP A 524 8.90 -1.16 34.49
CA TRP A 524 7.99 -0.02 34.62
C TRP A 524 6.84 -0.31 35.61
N ASN A 525 6.19 -1.47 35.50
CA ASN A 525 5.06 -1.86 36.33
C ASN A 525 5.43 -2.00 37.82
N GLN A 526 6.62 -2.51 38.12
CA GLN A 526 7.06 -2.73 39.50
C GLN A 526 7.65 -1.47 40.14
N ALA A 527 8.44 -0.68 39.40
CA ALA A 527 9.20 0.42 39.95
C ALA A 527 8.53 1.79 39.79
N GLN A 528 7.81 2.02 38.69
CA GLN A 528 7.32 3.35 38.32
C GLN A 528 5.81 3.49 38.53
N TRP A 529 5.02 2.47 38.21
CA TRP A 529 3.56 2.54 38.29
C TRP A 529 3.02 2.94 39.68
N PRO A 530 3.50 2.39 40.82
CA PRO A 530 2.99 2.81 42.14
C PRO A 530 3.18 4.30 42.42
N GLN A 531 4.28 4.89 41.95
CA GLN A 531 4.59 6.31 42.11
C GLN A 531 3.73 7.18 41.19
N HIS A 532 3.54 6.74 39.94
CA HIS A 532 2.64 7.39 38.99
C HIS A 532 1.20 7.38 39.50
N LEU A 533 0.69 6.24 40.00
CA LEU A 533 -0.67 6.14 40.53
C LEU A 533 -0.90 7.13 41.68
N ALA A 534 0.02 7.21 42.64
CA ALA A 534 -0.08 8.17 43.75
C ALA A 534 -0.11 9.63 43.26
N THR A 535 0.73 9.95 42.26
CA THR A 535 0.78 11.28 41.65
C THR A 535 -0.52 11.61 40.91
N LEU A 536 -1.04 10.66 40.12
CA LEU A 536 -2.26 10.84 39.35
C LEU A 536 -3.48 10.99 40.25
N ARG A 537 -3.60 10.21 41.32
CA ARG A 537 -4.68 10.37 42.32
C ARG A 537 -4.66 11.74 42.99
N ALA A 538 -3.47 12.21 43.37
CA ALA A 538 -3.32 13.54 43.94
C ALA A 538 -3.74 14.66 42.96
N GLN A 539 -3.40 14.52 41.67
CA GLN A 539 -3.78 15.46 40.62
C GLN A 539 -5.27 15.38 40.24
N ALA A 540 -5.85 14.19 40.27
CA ALA A 540 -7.27 13.96 40.02
C ALA A 540 -8.17 14.49 41.14
N GLY A 541 -7.61 14.78 42.32
CA GLY A 541 -8.37 15.16 43.52
C GLY A 541 -9.00 13.97 44.24
N THR A 542 -8.53 12.75 43.99
CA THR A 542 -9.01 11.50 44.59
C THR A 542 -8.09 11.08 45.75
N THR A 543 -8.20 11.74 46.90
CA THR A 543 -7.51 11.29 48.13
C THR A 543 -8.39 10.33 48.92
N ASP A 544 -7.86 9.13 49.21
CA ASP A 544 -8.48 8.07 50.02
C ASP A 544 -9.20 8.62 51.27
N SER A 545 -10.51 8.41 51.34
CA SER A 545 -11.26 8.33 52.60
C SER A 545 -11.82 6.91 52.69
N PRO A 546 -11.50 6.11 53.73
CA PRO A 546 -12.08 4.80 53.91
C PRO A 546 -13.47 4.95 54.55
N GLU A 547 -14.47 5.29 53.76
CA GLU A 547 -15.87 5.10 54.14
C GLU A 547 -16.47 3.97 53.29
N SER A 548 -16.73 2.86 53.98
CA SER A 548 -17.51 1.72 53.49
C SER A 548 -18.84 2.20 52.90
N PRO A 549 -19.26 1.69 51.73
CA PRO A 549 -20.56 2.06 51.17
C PRO A 549 -21.68 1.48 52.04
N GLU A 550 -22.57 2.34 52.52
CA GLU A 550 -23.84 1.92 53.12
C GLU A 550 -24.65 1.07 52.12
N PRO A 551 -25.40 0.06 52.59
CA PRO A 551 -26.15 -0.82 51.71
C PRO A 551 -27.31 -0.07 51.05
N HIS A 552 -27.28 -0.01 49.71
CA HIS A 552 -28.38 0.51 48.91
C HIS A 552 -29.72 -0.16 49.26
N ALA A 553 -30.74 0.70 49.36
CA ALA A 553 -32.10 0.36 49.72
C ALA A 553 -32.73 -0.72 48.82
N SER A 554 -33.54 -1.57 49.47
CA SER A 554 -34.35 -2.66 48.92
C SER A 554 -35.29 -2.25 47.77
N PRO A 555 -35.56 -3.14 46.78
CA PRO A 555 -36.37 -2.86 45.59
C PRO A 555 -37.90 -2.91 45.84
N ALA A 556 -38.41 -2.05 46.73
CA ALA A 556 -39.85 -1.97 47.02
C ALA A 556 -40.56 -0.69 46.53
N ALA A 557 -39.84 0.26 45.92
CA ALA A 557 -40.42 1.55 45.51
C ALA A 557 -40.84 1.64 44.03
N ALA A 558 -40.70 0.57 43.23
CA ALA A 558 -41.01 0.59 41.79
C ALA A 558 -42.48 0.25 41.43
N ALA A 559 -43.37 0.02 42.41
CA ALA A 559 -44.73 -0.44 42.16
C ALA A 559 -45.84 0.64 42.22
N ALA A 560 -45.49 1.93 42.30
CA ALA A 560 -46.49 3.00 42.52
C ALA A 560 -46.84 3.85 41.28
N TRP A 561 -46.29 3.56 40.10
CA TRP A 561 -46.45 4.41 38.90
C TRP A 561 -47.29 3.79 37.77
N MET A 562 -48.17 2.83 38.08
CA MET A 562 -48.97 2.13 37.05
C MET A 562 -50.47 2.02 37.34
N GLN A 563 -51.07 2.92 38.12
CA GLN A 563 -52.54 2.99 38.21
C GLN A 563 -53.03 4.43 38.35
N GLN A 564 -53.44 5.05 37.24
CA GLN A 564 -54.63 5.91 37.20
C GLN A 564 -55.17 6.03 35.75
N PRO A 565 -56.50 6.16 35.55
CA PRO A 565 -57.16 5.80 34.31
C PRO A 565 -57.30 6.97 33.33
N GLN A 566 -57.36 6.60 32.04
CA GLN A 566 -57.64 7.50 30.92
C GLN A 566 -59.00 8.19 31.09
N GLY A 567 -58.97 9.52 31.27
CA GLY A 567 -60.11 10.41 31.18
C GLY A 567 -60.12 11.16 29.84
N ALA A 568 -61.25 11.08 29.14
CA ALA A 568 -61.47 11.57 27.79
C ALA A 568 -61.73 13.09 27.66
N ARG A 569 -61.61 13.57 26.41
CA ARG A 569 -62.09 14.84 25.81
C ARG A 569 -61.20 16.06 26.12
N ARG A 570 -60.82 16.93 25.18
CA ARG A 570 -61.30 17.25 23.82
C ARG A 570 -60.14 17.84 23.02
#